data_AF-A0A6T1NRQ7-F1
#
_entry.id   AF-A0A6T1NRQ7-F1
#
_cell.length_a   1.000
_cell.length_b   1.000
_cell.length_c   1.000
_cell.angle_alpha   90.00
_cell.angle_beta   90.00
_cell.angle_gamma   90.00
#
_symmetry.space_group_name_H-M   'P 1'
#
loop_
_entity.id
_entity.type
_entity.pdbx_description
1 polymer ?
#
loop_
_entity_poly.entity_id
_entity_poly.type
_entity_poly.pdbx_seq_one_letter_code
_entity_poly.pdbx_strand_id
1 'polypeptide(L)'
;WLKPFRLRPFGFRSPLGRSHWPCSASVLQARRRPAAAMDKLMPVVGGMVGLYAAAKIIPVMYRWELIPGVGSPEYQAKAKTIRYDHYTEGIVYSPYDTGDPIREMPAASANKMYLRQRGGGWKFQSEM
;
A
#
# COMPACT_ATOMS: atom_id res chain seq x y z
N TRP A 1 -29.90 19.52 0.85
CA TRP A 1 -30.73 18.65 1.72
C TRP A 1 -29.87 17.50 2.24
N LEU A 2 -29.08 17.78 3.28
CA LEU A 2 -28.18 16.83 3.94
C LEU A 2 -28.83 16.42 5.27
N LYS A 3 -29.07 15.11 5.46
CA LYS A 3 -29.55 14.58 6.75
C LYS A 3 -28.35 14.47 7.71
N PRO A 4 -28.49 14.88 8.98
CA PRO A 4 -27.41 14.70 9.96
C PRO A 4 -27.28 13.23 10.37
N PHE A 5 -26.07 12.69 10.22
CA PHE A 5 -25.69 11.36 10.65
C PHE A 5 -25.55 11.34 12.17
N ARG A 6 -26.53 10.76 12.86
CA ARG A 6 -26.56 10.63 14.32
C ARG A 6 -25.69 9.44 14.73
N LEU A 7 -24.47 9.71 15.20
CA LEU A 7 -23.58 8.70 15.77
C LEU A 7 -24.24 8.10 17.02
N ARG A 8 -24.50 6.79 17.01
CA ARG A 8 -24.90 6.05 18.21
C ARG A 8 -23.64 5.75 19.04
N PRO A 9 -23.65 5.94 20.36
CA PRO A 9 -22.55 5.50 21.21
C PRO A 9 -22.52 3.97 21.23
N PHE A 10 -21.38 3.40 20.84
CA PHE A 10 -21.05 2.00 21.05
C PHE A 10 -20.88 1.78 22.56
N GLY A 11 -21.96 1.32 23.21
CA GLY A 11 -21.92 0.88 24.59
C GLY A 11 -21.14 -0.43 24.70
N PHE A 12 -19.90 -0.34 25.17
CA PHE A 12 -19.08 -1.49 25.56
C PHE A 12 -19.63 -2.04 26.90
N ARG A 13 -20.65 -2.91 26.83
CA ARG A 13 -21.07 -3.72 27.99
C ARG A 13 -20.12 -4.91 28.10
N SER A 14 -19.19 -4.84 29.04
CA SER A 14 -18.45 -6.03 29.51
C SER A 14 -19.39 -6.87 30.38
N PRO A 15 -19.66 -8.14 30.06
CA PRO A 15 -20.28 -9.04 31.01
C PRO A 15 -19.18 -9.56 31.95
N LEU A 16 -19.04 -8.91 33.11
CA LEU A 16 -18.38 -9.51 34.27
C LEU A 16 -19.30 -10.62 34.83
N GLY A 17 -19.36 -11.73 34.10
CA GLY A 17 -19.97 -12.98 34.54
C GLY A 17 -18.94 -13.81 35.30
N ARG A 18 -18.96 -13.72 36.64
CA ARG A 18 -18.25 -14.66 37.53
C ARG A 18 -18.87 -16.05 37.39
N SER A 19 -18.32 -16.89 36.53
CA SER A 19 -18.57 -18.34 36.58
C SER A 19 -17.56 -18.98 37.53
N HIS A 20 -18.05 -19.21 38.74
CA HIS A 20 -17.49 -20.05 39.79
C HIS A 20 -17.66 -21.51 39.36
N TRP A 21 -16.67 -22.07 38.67
CA TRP A 21 -16.63 -23.51 38.41
C TRP A 21 -15.83 -24.18 39.54
N PRO A 22 -16.46 -25.06 40.35
CA PRO A 22 -15.74 -25.84 41.33
C PRO A 22 -14.91 -26.95 40.66
N CYS A 23 -13.79 -27.24 41.29
CA CYS A 23 -12.96 -28.44 41.15
C CYS A 23 -13.57 -29.61 40.36
N SER A 24 -12.94 -29.93 39.23
CA SER A 24 -12.81 -31.31 38.74
C SER A 24 -11.35 -31.55 38.42
N ALA A 25 -10.56 -31.66 39.48
CA ALA A 25 -9.30 -32.39 39.46
C ALA A 25 -9.64 -33.87 39.24
N SER A 26 -9.63 -34.35 38.00
CA SER A 26 -9.57 -35.78 37.69
C SER A 26 -9.21 -36.03 36.22
N VAL A 27 -7.94 -36.40 36.02
CA VAL A 27 -7.53 -37.49 35.14
C VAL A 27 -7.91 -37.39 33.66
N LEU A 28 -7.28 -36.47 32.94
CA LEU A 28 -6.77 -36.78 31.60
C LEU A 28 -5.26 -36.58 31.62
N GLN A 29 -4.60 -37.49 32.32
CA GLN A 29 -3.18 -37.77 32.18
C GLN A 29 -3.00 -38.46 30.81
N ALA A 30 -3.25 -37.71 29.75
CA ALA A 30 -2.97 -38.10 28.38
C ALA A 30 -1.48 -38.42 28.33
N ARG A 31 -1.17 -39.69 28.07
CA ARG A 31 0.18 -40.23 27.93
C ARG A 31 1.03 -39.26 27.09
N ARG A 32 1.89 -38.48 27.75
CA ARG A 32 3.10 -37.91 27.14
C ARG A 32 4.00 -39.10 26.77
N ARG A 33 3.72 -39.72 25.63
CA ARG A 33 4.68 -40.54 24.89
C ARG A 33 5.84 -39.62 24.46
N PRO A 34 7.06 -40.14 24.28
CA PRO A 34 8.29 -39.39 24.45
C PRO A 34 8.40 -38.24 23.45
N ALA A 35 8.01 -37.04 23.89
CA ALA A 35 8.07 -35.81 23.11
C ALA A 35 9.51 -35.28 22.97
N ALA A 36 10.48 -35.86 23.69
CA ALA A 36 11.87 -35.39 23.72
C ALA A 36 12.54 -35.34 22.34
N ALA A 37 12.13 -36.20 21.39
CA ALA A 37 12.62 -36.14 20.01
C ALA A 37 11.87 -35.10 19.15
N MET A 38 10.55 -34.94 19.36
CA MET A 38 9.73 -33.96 18.62
C MET A 38 10.07 -32.52 19.00
N ASP A 39 10.45 -32.28 20.25
CA ASP A 39 10.84 -30.94 20.74
C ASP A 39 12.08 -30.39 20.02
N LYS A 40 12.95 -31.27 19.50
CA LYS A 40 14.13 -30.86 18.69
C LYS A 40 13.83 -30.77 17.20
N LEU A 41 12.81 -31.47 16.72
CA LEU A 41 12.48 -31.55 15.29
C LEU A 41 11.65 -30.34 14.84
N MET A 42 10.76 -29.84 15.70
CA MET A 42 9.94 -28.65 15.45
C MET A 42 10.73 -27.39 15.08
N PRO A 43 11.80 -26.98 15.80
CA PRO A 43 12.56 -25.79 15.42
C PRO A 43 13.30 -25.96 14.10
N VAL A 44 13.75 -27.18 13.76
CA VAL A 44 14.42 -27.47 12.47
C VAL A 44 13.43 -27.30 11.32
N VAL A 45 12.23 -27.86 11.44
CA VAL A 45 11.17 -27.71 10.42
C VAL A 45 10.76 -26.24 10.29
N GLY A 46 10.58 -25.54 11.42
CA GLY A 46 10.27 -24.10 11.42
C GLY A 46 11.35 -23.27 10.71
N GLY A 47 12.63 -23.58 10.97
CA GLY A 47 13.75 -22.92 10.30
C GLY A 47 13.77 -23.16 8.78
N MET A 48 13.52 -24.40 8.34
CA MET A 48 13.46 -24.72 6.90
C MET A 48 12.30 -24.01 6.20
N VAL A 49 11.11 -23.99 6.80
CA VAL A 49 9.94 -23.30 6.24
C VAL A 49 10.18 -21.79 6.18
N GLY A 50 10.78 -21.21 7.23
CA GLY A 50 11.14 -19.79 7.26
C GLY A 50 12.13 -19.40 6.15
N LEU A 51 13.20 -20.19 5.97
CA LEU A 51 14.17 -19.99 4.88
C LEU A 51 13.53 -20.13 3.50
N TYR A 52 12.65 -21.12 3.32
CA TYR A 52 11.93 -21.32 2.06
C TYR A 52 11.01 -20.14 1.74
N ALA A 53 10.25 -19.65 2.72
CA ALA A 53 9.40 -18.49 2.56
C ALA A 53 10.23 -17.23 2.21
N ALA A 54 11.33 -16.98 2.93
CA ALA A 54 12.24 -15.87 2.63
C ALA A 54 12.78 -15.96 1.19
N ALA A 55 13.22 -17.14 0.75
CA ALA A 55 13.73 -17.36 -0.60
C ALA A 55 12.70 -17.06 -1.70
N LYS A 56 11.39 -17.21 -1.42
CA LYS A 56 10.31 -16.89 -2.38
C LYS A 56 9.82 -15.45 -2.28
N ILE A 57 9.77 -14.87 -1.08
CA ILE A 57 9.23 -13.52 -0.85
C ILE A 57 10.24 -12.44 -1.24
N ILE A 58 11.52 -12.61 -0.89
CA ILE A 58 12.58 -11.62 -1.19
C ILE A 58 12.64 -11.22 -2.67
N PRO A 59 12.64 -12.15 -3.67
CA PRO A 59 12.68 -11.74 -5.08
C PRO A 59 11.41 -11.03 -5.54
N VAL A 60 10.25 -11.33 -4.95
CA VAL A 60 8.99 -10.62 -5.24
C VAL A 60 9.08 -9.19 -4.73
N MET A 61 9.50 -8.99 -3.47
CA MET A 61 9.69 -7.66 -2.90
C MET A 61 10.73 -6.85 -3.67
N TYR A 62 11.79 -7.50 -4.17
CA TYR A 62 12.83 -6.86 -4.97
C TYR A 62 12.31 -6.38 -6.34
N ARG A 63 11.47 -7.18 -6.99
CA ARG A 63 10.79 -6.78 -8.24
C ARG A 63 9.74 -5.70 -8.03
N TRP A 64 9.10 -5.69 -6.87
CA TRP A 64 8.05 -4.74 -6.51
C TRP A 64 8.59 -3.44 -5.89
N GLU A 65 9.91 -3.29 -5.83
CA GLU A 65 10.58 -2.07 -5.31
C GLU A 65 10.15 -1.71 -3.88
N LEU A 66 9.71 -2.70 -3.09
CA LEU A 66 9.16 -2.49 -1.74
C LEU A 66 10.24 -2.18 -0.70
N ILE A 67 11.53 -2.38 -1.03
CA ILE A 67 12.65 -2.13 -0.12
C ILE A 67 13.20 -0.72 -0.39
N PRO A 68 12.94 0.27 0.48
CA PRO A 68 13.49 1.61 0.30
C PRO A 68 15.02 1.55 0.32
N GLY A 69 15.67 2.17 -0.66
CA GLY A 69 17.13 2.27 -0.74
C GLY A 69 17.84 1.15 -1.49
N VAL A 70 17.15 0.09 -1.93
CA VAL A 70 17.74 -0.96 -2.77
C VAL A 70 17.09 -0.92 -4.15
N GLY A 71 17.66 -0.10 -5.05
CA GLY A 71 17.18 0.01 -6.42
C GLY A 71 17.45 -1.27 -7.22
N SER A 72 16.39 -1.98 -7.60
CA SER A 72 16.51 -3.11 -8.53
C SER A 72 17.05 -2.64 -9.89
N PRO A 73 17.71 -3.50 -10.69
CA PRO A 73 18.18 -3.11 -12.02
C PRO A 73 17.01 -2.71 -12.94
N GLU A 74 15.81 -3.28 -12.73
CA GLU A 74 14.59 -2.88 -13.42
C GLU A 74 14.14 -1.46 -13.03
N TYR A 75 14.20 -1.12 -11.73
CA TYR A 75 13.97 0.25 -11.26
C TYR A 75 14.94 1.22 -11.91
N GLN A 76 16.24 0.91 -11.91
CA GLN A 76 17.24 1.78 -12.52
C GLN A 76 17.01 1.95 -14.03
N ALA A 77 16.58 0.90 -14.73
CA ALA A 77 16.21 0.99 -16.14
C ALA A 77 15.00 1.91 -16.36
N LYS A 78 13.95 1.79 -15.53
CA LYS A 78 12.78 2.68 -15.59
C LYS A 78 13.11 4.11 -15.18
N ALA A 79 13.87 4.32 -14.10
CA ALA A 79 14.27 5.62 -13.61
C ALA A 79 15.07 6.41 -14.65
N LYS A 80 15.87 5.73 -15.48
CA LYS A 80 16.55 6.35 -16.64
C LYS A 80 15.61 6.82 -17.74
N THR A 81 14.42 6.22 -17.85
CA THR A 81 13.38 6.65 -18.81
C THR A 81 12.52 7.79 -18.27
N ILE A 82 12.49 7.99 -16.95
CA ILE A 82 11.75 9.09 -16.34
C ILE A 82 12.53 10.37 -16.62
N ARG A 83 12.01 11.16 -17.56
CA ARG A 83 12.50 12.48 -17.92
C ARG A 83 12.00 13.50 -16.90
N TYR A 84 12.81 13.75 -15.87
CA TYR A 84 12.52 14.78 -14.85
C TYR A 84 12.64 16.20 -15.41
N ASP A 85 13.11 16.38 -16.63
CA ASP A 85 13.37 17.67 -17.28
C ASP A 85 12.12 18.36 -17.86
N HIS A 86 10.94 17.72 -17.87
CA HIS A 86 9.69 18.28 -18.42
C HIS A 86 8.84 19.09 -17.40
N TYR A 87 9.43 20.06 -16.71
CA TYR A 87 8.69 20.93 -15.77
C TYR A 87 7.76 21.95 -16.46
N THR A 88 7.95 22.18 -17.76
CA THR A 88 7.24 23.21 -18.54
C THR A 88 6.14 22.65 -19.44
N GLU A 89 6.18 21.35 -19.76
CA GLU A 89 5.26 20.67 -20.71
C GLU A 89 4.37 19.63 -20.03
N GLY A 90 4.71 19.23 -18.80
CA GLY A 90 4.02 18.20 -18.05
C GLY A 90 2.83 18.74 -17.28
N ILE A 91 1.78 17.93 -17.20
CA ILE A 91 0.68 18.09 -16.23
C ILE A 91 1.35 18.15 -14.86
N VAL A 92 1.51 19.37 -14.33
CA VAL A 92 2.04 19.59 -12.99
C VAL A 92 1.09 18.85 -12.07
N TYR A 93 1.55 17.75 -11.47
CA TYR A 93 0.95 17.32 -10.22
C TYR A 93 1.13 18.50 -9.29
N SER A 94 0.06 19.29 -9.11
CA SER A 94 0.02 20.31 -8.09
C SER A 94 0.52 19.62 -6.82
N PRO A 95 1.69 19.99 -6.28
CA PRO A 95 2.17 19.38 -5.06
C PRO A 95 1.06 19.57 -4.04
N TYR A 96 0.53 18.46 -3.53
CA TYR A 96 -0.52 18.41 -2.51
C TYR A 96 0.02 18.90 -1.15
N ASP A 97 0.80 19.99 -1.12
CA ASP A 97 1.46 20.40 0.13
C ASP A 97 1.96 21.85 0.21
N THR A 98 1.48 22.78 -0.63
CA THR A 98 1.67 24.24 -0.38
C THR A 98 0.37 25.03 -0.42
N GLY A 99 -0.71 24.39 0.06
CA GLY A 99 -1.88 25.06 0.61
C GLY A 99 -2.95 25.52 -0.38
N ASP A 100 -2.58 26.08 -1.54
CA ASP A 100 -3.59 26.46 -2.54
C ASP A 100 -3.24 26.03 -3.97
N PRO A 101 -3.96 25.04 -4.52
CA PRO A 101 -3.83 24.68 -5.93
C PRO A 101 -4.23 25.88 -6.80
N ILE A 102 -3.54 26.06 -7.92
CA ILE A 102 -3.84 27.11 -8.90
C ILE A 102 -5.25 26.86 -9.45
N ARG A 103 -6.25 27.63 -8.99
CA ARG A 103 -7.69 27.42 -9.30
C ARG A 103 -8.14 28.02 -10.62
N GLU A 104 -7.35 28.93 -11.16
CA GLU A 104 -7.68 29.67 -12.38
C GLU A 104 -6.53 29.53 -13.37
N MET A 105 -6.90 29.28 -14.63
CA MET A 105 -5.92 29.24 -15.71
C MET A 105 -5.32 30.64 -15.86
N PRO A 106 -3.99 30.81 -15.70
CA PRO A 106 -3.40 32.13 -15.79
C PRO A 106 -3.68 32.74 -17.18
N ALA A 107 -4.01 34.02 -17.23
CA ALA A 107 -4.41 34.70 -18.47
C ALA A 107 -3.36 34.57 -19.59
N ALA A 108 -2.09 34.43 -19.22
CA ALA A 108 -0.99 34.21 -20.16
C ALA A 108 -1.05 32.85 -20.88
N SER A 109 -1.75 31.86 -20.33
CA SER A 109 -1.89 30.49 -20.87
C SER A 109 -3.22 30.26 -21.59
N ALA A 110 -4.17 31.19 -21.47
CA ALA A 110 -5.43 31.13 -22.19
C ALA A 110 -5.20 31.18 -23.71
N ASN A 111 -5.93 30.35 -24.46
CA ASN A 111 -5.93 30.30 -25.94
C ASN A 111 -4.62 29.90 -26.62
N LYS A 112 -3.63 29.40 -25.88
CA LYS A 112 -2.36 28.92 -26.45
C LYS A 112 -2.33 27.40 -26.69
N MET A 113 -3.46 26.72 -26.56
CA MET A 113 -3.53 25.28 -26.75
C MET A 113 -3.44 24.93 -28.24
N TYR A 114 -2.52 24.04 -28.60
CA TYR A 114 -2.34 23.57 -29.97
C TYR A 114 -3.34 22.43 -30.25
N LEU A 115 -4.36 22.71 -31.04
CA LEU A 115 -5.51 21.84 -31.24
C LEU A 115 -5.45 21.17 -32.62
N ARG A 116 -5.72 19.87 -32.66
CA ARG A 116 -5.88 19.14 -33.92
C ARG A 116 -7.25 19.43 -34.51
N GLN A 117 -7.28 19.95 -35.73
CA GLN A 117 -8.53 20.21 -36.44
C GLN A 117 -9.14 18.91 -36.97
N ARG A 118 -10.48 18.87 -37.04
CA ARG A 118 -11.22 17.70 -37.56
C ARG A 118 -10.91 17.38 -39.02
N GLY A 119 -10.54 18.39 -39.82
CA GLY A 119 -10.13 18.26 -41.22
C GLY A 119 -8.66 17.83 -41.44
N GLY A 120 -7.93 17.56 -40.35
CA GLY A 120 -6.48 17.39 -40.40
C GLY A 120 -5.75 18.74 -40.31
N GLY A 121 -4.54 18.71 -39.74
CA GLY A 121 -3.78 19.91 -39.41
C GLY A 121 -3.87 20.27 -37.92
N TRP A 122 -2.85 20.97 -37.46
CA TRP A 122 -2.76 21.48 -36.09
C TRP A 122 -2.69 23.00 -36.16
N LYS A 123 -3.47 23.68 -35.33
CA LYS A 123 -3.46 25.15 -35.22
C LYS A 123 -3.60 25.57 -33.77
N PHE A 124 -3.09 26.74 -33.43
CA PHE A 124 -3.31 27.33 -32.11
C PHE A 124 -4.77 27.77 -31.96
N GLN A 125 -5.31 27.61 -30.75
CA GLN A 125 -6.66 28.05 -30.44
C GLN A 125 -6.86 29.56 -30.66
N SER A 126 -5.81 30.38 -30.54
CA SER A 126 -5.85 31.82 -30.83
C SER A 126 -6.03 32.16 -32.32
N GLU A 127 -5.75 31.22 -33.22
CA GLU A 127 -5.82 31.39 -34.68
C GLU A 127 -7.05 30.71 -35.30
N MET A 128 -7.86 30.03 -34.48
CA MET A 128 -9.17 29.50 -34.85
C MET A 128 -10.26 30.55 -34.68
#